data_AF-A0A8J3C055-F1
#
_entry.id   AF-A0A8J3C055-F1
#
_cell.length_a   1.000
_cell.length_b   1.000
_cell.length_c   1.000
_cell.angle_alpha   90.00
_cell.angle_beta   90.00
_cell.angle_gamma   90.00
#
_symmetry.space_group_name_H-M   'P 1'
#
loop_
_entity.id
_entity.type
_entity.pdbx_description
1 polymer ?
#
loop_
_entity_poly.entity_id
_entity_poly.type
_entity_poly.pdbx_seq_one_letter_code
_entity_poly.pdbx_strand_id
1 'polypeptide(L)' 'MAQDEHWTCDVDVFSPDRSVRLIADRTGHLHVDVQNLHRHDETSLAGQIRSAARVALAALQDDPSAGGSDADEARR' A
#
# COMPACT_ATOMS: atom_id res chain seq x y z
N MET A 1 -20.33 12.99 -11.45
CA MET A 1 -19.10 13.07 -10.63
C MET A 1 -18.57 11.65 -10.49
N ALA A 2 -17.25 11.51 -10.59
CA ALA A 2 -16.53 10.32 -11.01
C ALA A 2 -16.86 9.05 -10.22
N GLN A 3 -16.74 7.93 -10.92
CA GLN A 3 -16.90 6.58 -10.41
C GLN A 3 -15.91 6.38 -9.27
N ASP A 4 -16.42 6.23 -8.04
CA ASP A 4 -15.70 5.52 -6.99
C ASP A 4 -15.50 4.10 -7.49
N GLU A 5 -14.47 3.89 -8.32
CA GLU A 5 -13.87 2.59 -8.49
C GLU A 5 -13.49 2.16 -7.08
N HIS A 6 -14.32 1.28 -6.50
CA HIS A 6 -13.99 0.55 -5.28
C HIS A 6 -12.79 -0.34 -5.64
N TRP A 7 -11.61 0.27 -5.72
CA TRP A 7 -10.37 -0.44 -5.59
C TRP A 7 -10.45 -1.06 -4.21
N THR A 8 -10.53 -2.38 -4.16
CA THR A 8 -10.33 -3.15 -2.95
C THR A 8 -8.90 -2.89 -2.52
N CYS A 9 -8.71 -1.83 -1.74
CA CYS A 9 -7.43 -1.47 -1.17
C CYS A 9 -7.29 -2.20 0.16
N ASP A 10 -6.27 -3.03 0.25
CA ASP A 10 -5.90 -3.66 1.51
C ASP A 10 -5.11 -2.68 2.37
N VAL A 11 -4.35 -1.77 1.73
CA VAL A 11 -3.55 -0.76 2.41
C VAL A 11 -3.60 0.59 1.69
N ASP A 12 -3.76 1.67 2.47
CA ASP A 12 -3.70 3.07 2.02
C ASP A 12 -2.77 3.87 2.93
N VAL A 13 -1.61 4.28 2.41
CA VAL A 13 -0.54 4.97 3.17
C VAL A 13 -0.35 6.39 2.65
N PHE A 14 -0.28 7.34 3.59
CA PHE A 14 0.07 8.72 3.31
C PHE A 14 1.46 9.05 3.84
N SER A 15 2.20 9.83 3.06
CA SER A 15 3.36 10.59 3.54
C SER A 15 2.93 11.59 4.63
N PRO A 16 3.84 12.00 5.54
CA PRO A 16 3.51 12.93 6.63
C PRO A 16 2.98 14.29 6.15
N ASP A 17 3.48 14.79 5.03
CA ASP A 17 3.06 16.03 4.37
C ASP A 17 1.89 15.83 3.39
N ARG A 18 1.37 14.60 3.27
CA ARG A 18 0.25 14.20 2.41
C ARG A 18 0.47 14.49 0.92
N SER A 19 1.70 14.70 0.48
CA SER A 19 2.03 14.87 -0.94
C SER A 19 2.01 13.54 -1.68
N VAL A 20 2.42 12.44 -1.04
CA VAL A 20 2.38 11.09 -1.57
C VAL A 20 1.27 10.28 -0.90
N ARG A 21 0.43 9.62 -1.70
CA ARG A 21 -0.50 8.56 -1.30
C ARG A 21 -0.15 7.29 -2.06
N LEU A 22 -0.11 6.17 -1.35
CA LEU A 22 0.20 4.86 -1.91
C LEU A 22 -0.89 3.88 -1.51
N ILE A 23 -1.49 3.24 -2.51
CA ILE A 23 -2.57 2.27 -2.36
C ILE A 23 -2.03 0.93 -2.85
N ALA A 24 -2.16 -0.10 -2.01
CA ALA A 24 -1.71 -1.45 -2.34
C ALA A 24 -2.81 -2.47 -2.13
N ASP A 25 -2.80 -3.53 -2.94
CA ASP A 25 -3.61 -4.72 -2.75
C ASP A 25 -2.73 -5.94 -2.43
N ARG A 26 -3.34 -6.99 -1.89
CA ARG A 26 -2.67 -8.27 -1.58
C ARG A 26 -2.17 -9.03 -2.81
N THR A 27 -2.66 -8.69 -4.00
CA THR A 27 -2.18 -9.32 -5.24
C THR A 27 -0.81 -8.76 -5.66
N GLY A 28 -0.35 -7.70 -5.00
CA GLY A 28 0.93 -7.05 -5.23
C GLY A 28 0.83 -5.88 -6.20
N HIS A 29 -0.37 -5.43 -6.56
CA HIS A 29 -0.51 -4.19 -7.30
C HIS A 29 -0.37 -2.98 -6.38
N LEU A 30 0.21 -1.92 -6.96
CA LEU A 30 0.51 -0.68 -6.28
C LEU A 30 0.09 0.50 -7.15
N HIS A 31 -0.61 1.46 -6.56
CA HIS A 31 -0.87 2.75 -7.16
C HIS A 31 -0.26 3.85 -6.29
N VAL A 32 0.40 4.81 -6.94
CA VAL A 32 1.06 5.93 -6.28
C VAL A 32 0.52 7.21 -6.87
N ASP A 33 -0.10 8.02 -6.02
CA ASP A 33 -0.54 9.38 -6.33
C ASP A 33 0.41 10.38 -5.66
N VAL A 34 0.87 11.34 -6.45
CA VAL A 34 1.81 12.38 -6.01
C VAL A 34 1.22 13.75 -6.33
N GLN A 35 0.91 14.49 -5.28
CA GLN A 35 0.43 15.86 -5.31
C GLN A 35 1.59 16.84 -5.13
N ASN A 36 1.46 18.03 -5.74
CA ASN A 36 2.46 19.10 -5.63
C ASN A 36 3.89 18.68 -6.01
N LEU A 37 4.05 17.83 -7.04
CA LEU A 37 5.34 17.28 -7.47
C LEU A 37 6.46 18.33 -7.61
N HIS A 38 6.13 19.55 -8.06
CA HIS A 38 7.06 20.67 -8.20
C HIS A 38 7.73 21.13 -6.89
N ARG A 39 7.24 20.71 -5.72
CA ARG A 39 7.83 21.01 -4.41
C ARG A 39 8.88 20.00 -3.98
N HIS A 40 8.96 18.87 -4.67
CA HIS A 40 9.92 17.82 -4.38
C HIS A 40 11.15 17.94 -5.27
N ASP A 41 12.29 17.63 -4.68
CA ASP A 41 13.46 17.19 -5.42
C ASP A 41 13.48 15.66 -5.51
N GLU A 42 14.40 15.12 -6.31
CA GLU A 42 14.55 13.67 -6.50
C GLU A 42 14.75 12.92 -5.17
N THR A 43 15.56 13.48 -4.27
CA THR A 43 15.93 12.84 -3.01
C THR A 43 14.74 12.74 -2.07
N SER A 44 14.01 13.84 -1.88
CA SER A 44 12.83 13.91 -1.01
C SER A 44 11.70 13.04 -1.54
N LEU A 45 11.42 13.07 -2.86
CA LEU A 45 10.39 12.23 -3.45
C LEU A 45 10.72 10.74 -3.31
N ALA A 46 11.93 10.33 -3.66
CA ALA A 46 12.36 8.93 -3.54
C ALA A 46 12.35 8.46 -2.08
N GLY A 47 12.71 9.35 -1.13
CA GLY A 47 12.64 9.07 0.30
C GLY A 47 11.22 8.81 0.78
N GLN A 48 10.28 9.69 0.41
CA GLN A 48 8.87 9.57 0.79
C GLN A 48 8.23 8.32 0.20
N ILE A 49 8.42 8.07 -1.11
CA ILE A 49 7.88 6.86 -1.77
C ILE A 49 8.43 5.60 -1.10
N ARG A 50 9.74 5.54 -0.85
CA ARG A 50 10.37 4.37 -0.21
C ARG A 50 9.84 4.15 1.21
N SER A 51 9.63 5.22 1.97
CA SER A 51 9.06 5.12 3.31
C SER A 51 7.62 4.62 3.27
N ALA A 52 6.79 5.17 2.38
CA ALA A 52 5.41 4.73 2.23
C ALA A 52 5.32 3.26 1.78
N ALA A 53 6.15 2.86 0.81
CA ALA A 53 6.22 1.50 0.31
C ALA A 53 6.65 0.50 1.40
N ARG A 54 7.59 0.88 2.28
CA ARG A 54 7.99 0.04 3.42
C ARG A 54 6.83 -0.20 4.39
N VAL A 55 6.04 0.83 4.68
CA VAL A 55 4.87 0.71 5.56
C VAL A 55 3.81 -0.17 4.90
N ALA A 56 3.53 0.04 3.62
CA ALA A 56 2.55 -0.75 2.89
C ALA A 56 2.94 -2.23 2.81
N LEU A 57 4.21 -2.51 2.50
CA LEU A 57 4.72 -3.87 2.45
C LEU A 57 4.62 -4.57 3.81
N ALA A 58 5.00 -3.88 4.90
CA ALA A 58 4.88 -4.43 6.25
C ALA A 58 3.42 -4.74 6.58
N ALA A 59 2.48 -3.84 6.27
CA ALA A 59 1.06 -4.05 6.51
C ALA A 59 0.48 -5.26 5.72
N LEU A 60 0.91 -5.45 4.47
CA LEU A 60 0.49 -6.60 3.66
C LEU A 60 1.08 -7.92 4.18
N GLN A 61 2.28 -7.90 4.74
CA GLN A 61 2.98 -9.09 5.27
C GLN A 61 2.50 -9.49 6.66
N ASP A 62 2.02 -8.53 7.46
CA ASP A 62 1.57 -8.76 8.84
C ASP A 62 0.13 -9.28 8.92
N ASP A 63 -0.59 -9.41 7.80
CA ASP A 63 -1.94 -10.00 7.79
C ASP A 63 -1.88 -11.54 7.87
N PRO A 64 -2.29 -12.16 8.99
CA PRO A 64 -2.22 -13.60 9.21
C PRO A 64 -3.18 -14.40 8.30
N SER A 65 -4.08 -13.74 7.57
CA SER A 65 -5.02 -14.39 6.65
C SER A 65 -4.33 -14.97 5.40
N ALA A 66 -3.08 -14.58 5.12
CA ALA A 66 -2.28 -15.16 4.04
C ALA A 66 -1.66 -16.54 4.38
N GLY A 67 -1.77 -17.01 5.64
CA GLY A 67 -1.18 -18.26 6.12
C GLY A 67 -2.16 -19.30 6.66
N GLY A 68 -3.47 -19.15 6.42
CA GLY A 68 -4.53 -19.89 7.11
C GLY A 68 -5.22 -21.03 6.36
N SER A 69 -4.60 -21.67 5.35
CA SER A 69 -5.23 -22.75 4.57
C SER A 69 -4.61 -24.14 4.69
N ASP A 70 -3.66 -24.39 5.60
CA ASP A 70 -3.01 -25.72 5.73
C ASP A 70 -3.21 -26.41 7.10
N ALA A 71 -4.14 -25.96 7.95
CA ALA A 71 -4.28 -26.48 9.33
C ALA A 71 -5.57 -27.26 9.63
N ASP A 72 -6.47 -27.49 8.66
CA ASP A 72 -7.73 -28.21 8.90
C ASP A 72 -7.99 -29.35 7.89
N GLU A 73 -6.96 -30.13 7.53
CA GLU A 73 -7.12 -31.41 6.81
C GLU A 73 -6.27 -32.53 7.44
N ALA A 74 -6.25 -32.59 8.77
CA ALA A 74 -5.61 -33.69 9.51
C ALA A 74 -6.54 -34.35 10.56
N ARG A 75 -7.86 -34.13 10.45
CA ARG A 75 -8.86 -34.71 11.38
C ARG A 75 -10.17 -35.14 10.69
N ARG A 76 -10.09 -35.88 9.59
CA ARG A 76 -11.21 -36.73 9.13
C ARG A 76 -10.78 -38.16 8.94
#